data_AF-A0A1Q7YTE7-F1
#
_entry.id   AF-A0A1Q7YTE7-F1
#
_cell.length_a   1.000
_cell.length_b   1.000
_cell.length_c   1.000
_cell.angle_alpha   90.00
_cell.angle_beta   90.00
_cell.angle_gamma   90.00
#
_symmetry.space_group_name_H-M   'P 1'
#
loop_
_entity.id
_entity.type
_entity.pdbx_description
1 polymer ?
#
loop_
_entity_poly.entity_id
_entity_poly.type
_entity_poly.pdbx_seq_one_letter_code
_entity_poly.pdbx_strand_id
1 'polypeptide(L)'
;MAMQAQADLTKANAIEFSIRDEPWVKYKLEDGTLLFGRLVIPKIFKADEYDPSGQPIYAWSSQNLFTTICPRPLRGMPTNPPPTTIDPSTTNTTSVDFERVGPERWNVYELSDGTVLRAKLEVTGILRTDKYGPDGDPLYIVNNQPITRVKVPETLVRKQKITPKDTRPKGLYG
;
A
#
# COMPACT_ATOMS: atom_id res chain seq x y z
N MET A 1 -5.52 14.20 -12.17
CA MET A 1 -6.11 12.85 -12.07
C MET A 1 -5.25 11.89 -12.88
N ALA A 2 -4.25 11.27 -12.26
CA ALA A 2 -3.49 10.21 -12.94
C ALA A 2 -4.34 8.94 -12.85
N MET A 3 -4.95 8.56 -13.95
CA MET A 3 -5.66 7.29 -14.08
C MET A 3 -4.60 6.20 -14.05
N GLN A 4 -4.35 5.61 -12.87
CA GLN A 4 -3.74 4.30 -12.83
C GLN A 4 -4.67 3.39 -13.62
N ALA A 5 -4.22 2.92 -14.77
CA ALA A 5 -4.93 1.91 -15.53
C ALA A 5 -5.12 0.71 -14.59
N GLN A 6 -6.33 0.52 -14.10
CA GLN A 6 -6.67 -0.62 -13.28
C GLN A 6 -6.62 -1.84 -14.21
N ALA A 7 -5.49 -2.56 -14.17
CA ALA A 7 -5.33 -3.76 -14.97
C ALA A 7 -6.47 -4.75 -14.66
N ASP A 8 -7.01 -5.38 -15.70
CA ASP A 8 -7.94 -6.50 -15.54
C ASP A 8 -7.18 -7.68 -14.91
N LEU A 9 -7.28 -7.80 -13.58
CA LEU A 9 -6.57 -8.81 -12.79
C LEU A 9 -6.95 -10.24 -13.17
N THR A 10 -8.06 -10.45 -13.89
CA THR A 10 -8.46 -11.79 -14.36
C THR A 10 -7.60 -12.29 -15.52
N LYS A 11 -6.92 -11.38 -16.22
CA LYS A 11 -6.03 -11.67 -17.35
C LYS A 11 -4.55 -11.47 -17.01
N ALA A 12 -4.25 -10.96 -15.82
CA ALA A 12 -2.89 -10.68 -15.39
C ALA A 12 -2.23 -11.92 -14.78
N ASN A 13 -0.97 -12.18 -15.13
CA ASN A 13 -0.22 -13.33 -14.65
C ASN A 13 0.40 -13.04 -13.30
N ALA A 14 0.16 -13.91 -12.32
CA ALA A 14 0.86 -13.84 -11.04
C ALA A 14 2.36 -14.11 -11.27
N ILE A 15 3.21 -13.26 -10.70
CA ILE A 15 4.66 -13.36 -10.83
C ILE A 15 5.28 -13.68 -9.47
N GLU A 16 6.28 -14.55 -9.49
CA GLU A 16 7.08 -14.85 -8.31
C GLU A 16 7.93 -13.64 -7.91
N PHE A 17 8.15 -13.49 -6.61
CA PHE A 17 8.98 -12.42 -6.06
C PHE A 17 9.69 -12.90 -4.80
N SER A 18 10.82 -12.25 -4.49
CA SER A 18 11.52 -12.38 -3.21
C SER A 18 11.38 -11.10 -2.40
N ILE A 19 11.36 -11.24 -1.08
CA ILE A 19 11.30 -10.11 -0.15
C ILE A 19 12.73 -9.78 0.26
N ARG A 20 13.19 -8.57 -0.08
CA ARG A 20 14.50 -8.08 0.34
C ARG A 20 14.44 -7.30 1.64
N ASP A 21 13.42 -6.45 1.79
CA ASP A 21 13.18 -5.69 3.01
C ASP A 21 11.67 -5.58 3.24
N GLU A 22 11.23 -5.75 4.48
CA GLU A 22 9.83 -5.55 4.88
C GLU A 22 9.78 -5.13 6.36
N PRO A 23 10.27 -3.91 6.65
CA PRO A 23 10.44 -3.48 8.02
C PRO A 23 9.11 -3.02 8.61
N TRP A 24 8.98 -3.20 9.93
CA TRP A 24 7.95 -2.49 10.69
C TRP A 24 8.18 -0.98 10.64
N VAL A 25 7.12 -0.23 10.36
CA VAL A 25 7.03 1.20 10.63
C VAL A 25 6.49 1.41 12.03
N LYS A 26 7.04 2.39 12.75
CA LYS A 26 6.70 2.67 14.14
C LYS A 26 6.20 4.10 14.27
N TYR A 27 5.18 4.28 15.09
CA TYR A 27 4.63 5.58 15.47
C TYR A 27 4.49 5.64 16.97
N LYS A 28 4.74 6.82 17.54
CA LYS A 28 4.43 7.13 18.93
C LYS A 28 3.18 8.00 18.92
N LEU A 29 2.15 7.54 19.62
CA LEU A 29 0.90 8.27 19.77
C LEU A 29 1.04 9.28 20.92
N GLU A 30 0.23 10.33 20.87
CA GLU A 30 0.15 11.36 21.90
C GLU A 30 -0.15 10.76 23.29
N ASP A 31 -0.98 9.72 23.34
CA ASP A 31 -1.33 9.00 24.56
C ASP A 31 -0.21 8.09 25.12
N GLY A 32 0.95 8.08 24.46
CA GLY A 32 2.13 7.29 24.85
C GLY A 32 2.17 5.87 24.28
N THR A 33 1.15 5.45 23.55
CA THR A 33 1.11 4.15 22.86
C THR A 33 2.11 4.10 21.73
N LEU A 34 2.78 2.96 21.57
CA LEU A 34 3.58 2.67 20.39
C LEU A 34 2.75 1.87 19.40
N LEU A 35 2.52 2.42 18.21
CA LEU A 35 1.86 1.73 17.10
C LEU A 35 2.92 1.19 16.14
N PHE A 36 2.77 -0.07 15.75
CA PHE A 36 3.60 -0.73 14.76
C PHE A 36 2.74 -1.10 13.57
N GLY A 37 3.13 -0.66 12.38
CA GLY A 37 2.46 -0.98 11.12
C GLY A 37 3.37 -1.80 10.22
N ARG A 38 2.78 -2.72 9.46
CA ARG A 38 3.46 -3.46 8.40
C ARG A 38 2.52 -3.63 7.21
N LEU A 39 2.94 -3.13 6.06
CA LEU A 39 2.32 -3.43 4.78
C LEU A 39 2.91 -4.74 4.27
N VAL A 40 2.05 -5.66 3.84
CA VAL A 40 2.43 -6.94 3.25
C VAL A 40 1.82 -7.01 1.85
N ILE A 41 2.63 -7.37 0.86
CA ILE A 41 2.19 -7.62 -0.51
C ILE A 41 2.25 -9.14 -0.75
N PRO A 42 1.13 -9.85 -0.60
CA PRO A 42 1.13 -11.32 -0.72
C PRO A 42 1.10 -11.79 -2.17
N LYS A 43 0.70 -10.93 -3.12
CA LYS A 43 0.59 -11.31 -4.53
C LYS A 43 0.83 -10.13 -5.45
N ILE A 44 1.65 -10.36 -6.48
CA ILE A 44 1.97 -9.40 -7.52
C ILE A 44 1.58 -10.00 -8.87
N PHE A 45 1.00 -9.17 -9.72
CA PHE A 45 0.54 -9.51 -11.06
C PHE A 45 1.21 -8.62 -12.09
N LYS A 46 1.53 -9.20 -13.24
CA LYS A 46 1.97 -8.51 -14.44
C LYS A 46 0.91 -8.68 -15.51
N ALA A 47 0.40 -7.58 -16.04
CA ALA A 47 -0.49 -7.60 -17.18
C ALA A 47 0.30 -7.78 -18.48
N ASP A 48 -0.36 -8.33 -19.51
CA ASP A 48 0.21 -8.38 -20.87
C ASP A 48 0.20 -7.01 -21.57
N GLU A 49 -0.54 -6.06 -20.99
CA GLU A 49 -0.66 -4.69 -21.44
C GLU A 49 0.49 -3.81 -20.94
N TYR A 50 0.74 -2.75 -21.70
CA TYR A 50 1.78 -1.77 -21.44
C TYR A 50 1.13 -0.39 -21.35
N ASP A 51 1.66 0.45 -20.48
CA ASP A 51 1.25 1.84 -20.39
C ASP A 51 1.68 2.64 -21.64
N PRO A 52 1.21 3.88 -21.83
CA PRO A 52 1.59 4.70 -22.98
C PRO A 52 3.10 4.98 -23.10
N SER A 53 3.86 4.83 -22.01
CA SER A 53 5.32 4.96 -22.00
C SER A 53 6.05 3.68 -22.42
N GLY A 54 5.30 2.60 -22.68
CA GLY A 54 5.84 1.30 -23.03
C GLY A 54 6.30 0.50 -21.82
N GLN A 55 5.95 0.88 -20.60
CA GLN A 55 6.24 0.10 -19.39
C GLN A 55 5.14 -0.96 -19.16
N PRO A 56 5.50 -2.19 -18.77
CA PRO A 56 4.53 -3.21 -18.41
C PRO A 56 3.71 -2.75 -17.19
N ILE A 57 2.42 -3.08 -17.19
CA ILE A 57 1.52 -2.72 -16.10
C ILE A 57 1.60 -3.79 -15.01
N TYR A 58 1.89 -3.37 -13.78
CA TYR A 58 1.88 -4.22 -12.60
C TYR A 58 0.72 -3.85 -11.68
N ALA A 59 0.18 -4.86 -11.00
CA ALA A 59 -0.80 -4.71 -9.94
C ALA A 59 -0.48 -5.65 -8.79
N TRP A 60 -1.00 -5.37 -7.60
CA TRP A 60 -0.75 -6.20 -6.43
C TRP A 60 -1.92 -6.14 -5.45
N SER A 61 -2.06 -7.19 -4.64
CA SER A 61 -2.87 -7.12 -3.43
C SER A 61 -2.03 -6.59 -2.27
N SER A 62 -2.69 -6.03 -1.27
CA SER A 62 -2.01 -5.55 -0.06
C SER A 62 -2.83 -5.89 1.17
N GLN A 63 -2.14 -6.16 2.27
CA GLN A 63 -2.72 -6.32 3.59
C GLN A 63 -1.89 -5.50 4.58
N ASN A 64 -2.56 -4.82 5.50
CA ASN A 64 -1.90 -4.08 6.57
C ASN A 64 -2.07 -4.83 7.88
N LEU A 65 -0.98 -4.99 8.60
CA LEU A 65 -0.95 -5.49 9.96
C LEU A 65 -0.59 -4.34 10.90
N PHE A 66 -1.42 -4.13 11.91
CA PHE A 66 -1.18 -3.16 12.96
C PHE A 66 -1.17 -3.85 14.33
N THR A 67 -0.27 -3.42 15.19
CA THR A 67 -0.22 -3.85 16.60
C THR A 67 0.25 -2.70 17.47
N THR A 68 -0.10 -2.73 18.74
CA THR A 68 0.18 -1.66 19.69
C THR A 68 0.93 -2.19 20.91
N ILE A 69 1.67 -1.30 21.55
CA ILE A 69 2.12 -1.47 22.93
C ILE A 69 1.59 -0.27 23.70
N CYS A 70 0.51 -0.51 24.43
CA CYS A 70 -0.16 0.52 25.23
C CYS A 70 0.46 0.64 26.65
N PRO A 71 0.61 1.87 27.19
CA PRO A 71 0.92 2.09 28.60
C PRO A 71 -0.11 1.44 29.53
N ARG A 72 0.34 0.87 30.66
CA ARG A 72 -0.55 0.21 31.64
C ARG A 72 -1.76 1.05 32.07
N PRO A 73 -1.64 2.38 32.32
CA PRO A 73 -2.78 3.18 32.76
C PRO A 73 -3.90 3.32 31.71
N LEU A 74 -3.61 3.07 30.44
CA LEU A 74 -4.57 3.14 29.34
C LEU A 74 -5.23 1.79 29.02
N ARG A 75 -4.86 0.73 29.74
CA ARG A 75 -5.47 -0.59 29.55
C ARG A 75 -6.84 -0.66 30.22
N GLY A 76 -7.77 -1.34 29.57
CA GLY A 76 -9.14 -1.53 30.03
C GLY A 76 -9.52 -3.00 30.15
N MET A 77 -10.78 -3.24 30.51
CA MET A 77 -11.36 -4.58 30.49
C MET A 77 -11.63 -4.98 29.02
N PRO A 78 -11.23 -6.19 28.59
CA PRO A 78 -11.55 -6.69 27.26
C PRO A 78 -13.02 -6.55 26.94
N THR A 79 -13.31 -6.03 25.74
CA THR A 79 -14.69 -5.86 25.29
C THR A 79 -15.34 -7.22 25.04
N ASN A 80 -16.55 -7.43 25.58
CA ASN A 80 -17.34 -8.65 25.42
C ASN A 80 -18.72 -8.30 24.82
N PRO A 81 -19.13 -8.92 23.69
CA PRO A 81 -18.37 -9.86 22.87
C PRO A 81 -17.13 -9.21 22.23
N PRO A 82 -16.08 -9.99 21.91
CA PRO A 82 -14.92 -9.47 21.20
C PRO A 82 -15.35 -8.78 19.90
N PRO A 83 -14.92 -7.54 19.65
CA PRO A 83 -15.28 -6.85 18.42
C PRO A 83 -14.62 -7.54 17.23
N THR A 84 -15.44 -8.02 16.28
CA THR A 84 -14.96 -8.66 15.04
C THR A 84 -14.64 -7.64 13.95
N THR A 85 -15.27 -6.48 14.02
CA THR A 85 -15.01 -5.30 13.20
C THR A 85 -15.19 -4.06 14.07
N ILE A 86 -14.49 -2.98 13.70
CA ILE A 86 -14.64 -1.68 14.36
C ILE A 86 -15.22 -0.73 13.33
N ASP A 87 -16.49 -0.39 13.50
CA ASP A 87 -17.18 0.59 12.66
C ASP A 87 -17.09 1.97 13.33
N PRO A 88 -16.43 2.96 12.69
CA PRO A 88 -16.32 4.33 13.22
C PRO A 88 -17.68 5.00 13.46
N SER A 89 -18.75 4.58 12.78
CA SER A 89 -20.09 5.17 12.90
C SER A 89 -20.85 4.72 14.14
N THR A 90 -20.46 3.59 14.74
CA THR A 90 -21.13 2.98 15.91
C THR A 90 -20.23 2.90 17.15
N THR A 91 -18.97 3.32 17.01
CA THR A 91 -17.96 3.25 18.07
C THR A 91 -17.55 4.66 18.47
N ASN A 92 -17.49 4.94 19.78
CA ASN A 92 -16.95 6.22 20.23
C ASN A 92 -15.47 6.27 19.90
N THR A 93 -15.07 7.33 19.21
CA THR A 93 -13.70 7.52 18.73
C THR A 93 -13.14 8.85 19.21
N THR A 94 -11.83 8.86 19.45
CA THR A 94 -11.07 10.08 19.74
C THR A 94 -9.88 10.12 18.81
N SER A 95 -9.70 11.23 18.09
CA SER A 95 -8.51 11.44 17.27
C SER A 95 -7.29 11.54 18.18
N VAL A 96 -6.22 10.86 17.81
CA VAL A 96 -4.96 10.86 18.55
C VAL A 96 -3.85 11.28 17.61
N ASP A 97 -3.13 12.33 17.97
CA ASP A 97 -1.97 12.75 17.21
C ASP A 97 -0.82 11.75 17.35
N PHE A 98 0.08 11.75 16.38
CA PHE A 98 1.15 10.78 16.32
C PHE A 98 2.39 11.32 15.61
N GLU A 99 3.53 10.75 16.00
CA GLU A 99 4.82 11.05 15.39
C GLU A 99 5.48 9.75 14.91
N ARG A 100 6.09 9.79 13.73
CA ARG A 100 6.87 8.66 13.22
C ARG A 100 8.12 8.46 14.07
N VAL A 101 8.39 7.22 14.45
CA VAL A 101 9.59 6.84 15.19
C VAL A 101 10.59 6.19 14.24
N GLY A 102 11.76 6.81 14.12
CA GLY A 102 12.88 6.30 13.32
C GLY A 102 12.80 6.68 11.84
N PRO A 103 13.79 6.21 11.04
CA PRO A 103 13.93 6.63 9.66
C PRO A 103 12.80 6.08 8.78
N GLU A 104 12.58 6.77 7.67
CA GLU A 104 11.76 6.24 6.60
C GLU A 104 12.42 5.02 5.94
N ARG A 105 11.67 3.93 5.81
CA ARG A 105 12.10 2.72 5.12
C ARG A 105 11.03 2.23 4.15
N TRP A 106 11.48 1.54 3.12
CA TRP A 106 10.67 0.94 2.09
C TRP A 106 10.67 -0.56 2.24
N ASN A 107 9.52 -1.19 2.05
CA ASN A 107 9.47 -2.58 1.67
C ASN A 107 10.04 -2.70 0.26
N VAL A 108 10.85 -3.71 0.02
CA VAL A 108 11.45 -3.97 -1.28
C VAL A 108 11.20 -5.41 -1.68
N TYR A 109 10.50 -5.55 -2.80
CA TYR A 109 10.18 -6.82 -3.45
C TYR A 109 10.91 -6.89 -4.79
N GLU A 110 11.62 -7.98 -5.03
CA GLU A 110 12.33 -8.25 -6.28
C GLU A 110 11.54 -9.31 -7.03
N LEU A 111 11.00 -8.94 -8.19
CA LEU A 111 10.17 -9.81 -9.03
C LEU A 111 11.08 -10.67 -9.91
N SER A 112 10.60 -11.85 -10.32
CA SER A 112 11.38 -12.80 -11.12
C SER A 112 11.77 -12.28 -12.51
N ASP A 113 11.13 -11.23 -13.02
CA ASP A 113 11.49 -10.57 -14.27
C ASP A 113 12.55 -9.46 -14.12
N GLY A 114 13.10 -9.29 -12.90
CA GLY A 114 14.10 -8.28 -12.56
C GLY A 114 13.52 -6.93 -12.16
N THR A 115 12.19 -6.78 -12.15
CA THR A 115 11.53 -5.56 -11.67
C THR A 115 11.64 -5.45 -10.16
N VAL A 116 11.83 -4.22 -9.66
CA VAL A 116 11.87 -3.95 -8.22
C VAL A 116 10.68 -3.10 -7.82
N LEU A 117 9.77 -3.68 -7.05
CA LEU A 117 8.65 -2.99 -6.42
C LEU A 117 9.09 -2.50 -5.03
N ARG A 118 8.96 -1.20 -4.81
CA ARG A 118 9.11 -0.58 -3.49
C ARG A 118 7.75 -0.09 -3.02
N ALA A 119 7.41 -0.41 -1.78
CA ALA A 119 6.17 0.05 -1.16
C ALA A 119 6.46 0.54 0.25
N LYS A 120 5.76 1.58 0.71
CA LYS A 120 5.77 2.00 2.11
C LYS A 120 4.35 2.31 2.57
N LEU A 121 4.11 2.14 3.85
CA LEU A 121 2.84 2.45 4.49
C LEU A 121 2.90 3.84 5.13
N GLU A 122 2.03 4.75 4.69
CA GLU A 122 1.89 6.07 5.29
C GLU A 122 0.61 6.10 6.13
N VAL A 123 0.73 6.41 7.43
CA VAL A 123 -0.44 6.58 8.30
C VAL A 123 -0.91 8.02 8.19
N THR A 124 -2.21 8.21 7.95
CA THR A 124 -2.82 9.54 7.72
C THR A 124 -3.70 10.00 8.87
N GLY A 125 -4.09 9.08 9.77
CA GLY A 125 -4.93 9.40 10.92
C GLY A 125 -5.10 8.20 11.83
N ILE A 126 -5.24 8.46 13.13
CA ILE A 126 -5.42 7.43 14.14
C ILE A 126 -6.58 7.83 15.03
N LEU A 127 -7.55 6.92 15.18
CA LEU A 127 -8.66 7.07 16.09
C LEU A 127 -8.55 5.99 17.17
N ARG A 128 -8.44 6.41 18.43
CA ARG A 128 -8.60 5.51 19.57
C ARG A 128 -10.08 5.25 19.82
N THR A 129 -10.45 4.02 20.09
CA THR A 129 -11.83 3.64 20.40
C THR A 129 -12.07 3.48 21.89
N ASP A 130 -13.35 3.37 22.27
CA ASP A 130 -13.78 2.93 23.60
C ASP A 130 -13.81 1.41 23.78
N LYS A 131 -13.26 0.65 22.82
CA LYS A 131 -13.18 -0.82 22.83
C LYS A 131 -11.77 -1.26 23.16
N TYR A 132 -11.67 -2.43 23.76
CA TYR A 132 -10.43 -3.01 24.26
C TYR A 132 -10.26 -4.45 23.78
N GLY A 133 -9.04 -4.78 23.39
CA GLY A 133 -8.63 -6.12 22.99
C GLY A 133 -8.55 -7.09 24.17
N PRO A 134 -8.29 -8.38 23.90
CA PRO A 134 -8.17 -9.43 24.92
C PRO A 134 -6.99 -9.22 25.88
N ASP A 135 -5.97 -8.48 25.46
CA ASP A 135 -4.82 -8.04 26.25
C ASP A 135 -5.10 -6.77 27.08
N GLY A 136 -6.30 -6.20 26.94
CA GLY A 136 -6.71 -4.96 27.57
C GLY A 136 -6.19 -3.71 26.86
N ASP A 137 -5.48 -3.83 25.75
CA ASP A 137 -5.04 -2.66 24.99
C ASP A 137 -6.27 -2.02 24.28
N PRO A 138 -6.37 -0.68 24.24
CA PRO A 138 -7.42 -0.02 23.49
C PRO A 138 -7.27 -0.32 22.00
N LEU A 139 -8.38 -0.50 21.30
CA LEU A 139 -8.37 -0.73 19.87
C LEU A 139 -8.31 0.60 19.12
N TYR A 140 -7.55 0.62 18.04
CA TYR A 140 -7.35 1.80 17.21
C TYR A 140 -7.82 1.54 15.77
N ILE A 141 -8.46 2.54 15.18
CA ILE A 141 -8.71 2.60 13.74
C ILE A 141 -7.58 3.40 13.11
N VAL A 142 -6.85 2.78 12.18
CA VAL A 142 -5.67 3.37 11.54
C VAL A 142 -5.97 3.66 10.07
N ASN A 143 -6.15 4.95 9.77
CA ASN A 143 -6.25 5.43 8.39
C ASN A 143 -4.85 5.48 7.78
N ASN A 144 -4.71 4.93 6.58
CA ASN A 144 -3.41 4.79 5.94
C ASN A 144 -3.53 4.78 4.42
N GLN A 145 -2.41 5.04 3.74
CA GLN A 145 -2.27 4.93 2.30
C GLN A 145 -0.93 4.26 1.93
N PRO A 146 -0.93 3.27 1.03
CA PRO A 146 0.30 2.73 0.49
C PRO A 146 0.89 3.68 -0.56
N ILE A 147 2.18 3.96 -0.44
CA ILE A 147 2.95 4.67 -1.46
C ILE A 147 3.86 3.67 -2.15
N THR A 148 3.81 3.60 -3.48
CA THR A 148 4.57 2.61 -4.25
C THR A 148 5.43 3.22 -5.34
N ARG A 149 6.52 2.52 -5.69
CA ARG A 149 7.43 2.84 -6.79
C ARG A 149 7.86 1.55 -7.47
N VAL A 150 7.69 1.48 -8.78
CA VAL A 150 8.11 0.34 -9.59
C VAL A 150 9.33 0.76 -10.41
N LYS A 151 10.41 -0.01 -10.33
CA LYS A 151 11.57 0.14 -11.22
C LYS A 151 11.63 -1.06 -12.15
N VAL A 152 11.28 -0.83 -13.41
CA VAL A 152 11.29 -1.86 -14.47
C VAL A 152 12.65 -1.85 -15.19
N PRO A 153 13.24 -3.01 -15.51
CA PRO A 153 14.38 -3.13 -16.41
C PRO A 153 14.09 -2.59 -17.81
N GLU A 154 15.05 -1.91 -18.43
CA GLU A 154 14.91 -1.35 -19.78
C GLU A 154 14.59 -2.40 -20.85
N THR A 155 15.05 -3.63 -20.65
CA THR A 155 14.78 -4.77 -21.54
C THR A 155 13.29 -5.13 -21.64
N LEU A 156 12.50 -4.78 -20.63
CA LEU A 156 11.06 -5.01 -20.60
C LEU A 156 10.26 -3.80 -21.12
N VAL A 157 10.90 -2.66 -21.40
CA VAL A 157 10.21 -1.48 -21.91
C VAL A 157 10.05 -1.59 -23.43
N ARG A 158 8.80 -1.60 -23.91
CA ARG A 158 8.51 -1.61 -25.35
C ARG A 158 8.76 -0.23 -25.93
N LYS A 159 9.78 -0.11 -26.78
CA LYS A 159 9.99 1.10 -27.59
C LYS A 159 8.82 1.25 -28.56
N GLN A 160 8.06 2.35 -28.46
CA GLN A 160 7.08 2.69 -29.49
C GLN A 160 7.82 2.81 -30.84
N LYS A 161 7.38 2.02 -31.83
CA LYS A 161 7.68 2.34 -33.22
C LYS A 161 6.90 3.62 -33.53
N ILE A 162 7.59 4.75 -33.54
CA ILE A 162 7.04 5.97 -34.12
C ILE A 162 6.90 5.67 -35.61
N THR A 163 5.71 5.26 -36.06
CA THR A 163 5.42 5.23 -37.49
C THR A 163 5.50 6.68 -37.95
N PRO A 164 6.41 7.05 -38.87
CA PRO A 164 6.43 8.40 -39.42
C PRO A 164 5.02 8.69 -39.95
N LYS A 165 4.36 9.73 -39.42
CA LYS A 165 3.12 10.22 -40.04
C LYS A 165 3.49 10.54 -41.48
N ASP A 166 2.85 9.87 -42.42
CA ASP A 166 2.96 10.17 -43.83
C ASP A 166 2.49 11.62 -44.05
N THR A 167 3.44 12.54 -44.16
CA THR A 167 3.18 13.97 -44.40
C THR A 167 2.96 14.27 -45.89
N ARG A 168 2.70 13.27 -46.74
CA ARG A 168 2.36 13.53 -48.14
C ARG A 168 1.06 14.37 -48.18
N PRO A 169 1.10 15.59 -48.76
CA PRO A 169 -0.12 16.35 -48.99
C PRO A 169 -1.06 15.49 -49.85
N LYS A 170 -2.28 15.25 -49.39
CA LYS A 170 -3.33 14.74 -50.28
C LYS A 170 -3.50 15.78 -51.37
N GLY A 171 -3.04 15.46 -52.58
CA GLY A 171 -3.27 16.30 -53.75
C GLY A 171 -4.78 16.53 -53.90
N LEU A 172 -5.21 17.78 -53.73
CA LEU A 172 -6.40 18.26 -54.41
C LEU A 172 -6.01 18.32 -55.88
N TYR A 173 -6.68 17.51 -56.71
CA TYR A 173 -7.03 17.70 -58.13
C TYR A 173 -7.10 16.33 -58.81
N GLY A 174 -8.33 15.99 -59.21
CA GLY A 174 -8.74 14.77 -59.89
C GLY A 174 -10.26 14.74 -59.94
#